data_AF-A0A1F3P9L0-F1
#
_entry.id   AF-A0A1F3P9L0-F1
#
_cell.length_a   1.000
_cell.length_b   1.000
_cell.length_c   1.000
_cell.angle_alpha   90.00
_cell.angle_beta   90.00
_cell.angle_gamma   90.00
#
_symmetry.space_group_name_H-M   'P 1'
#
loop_
_entity.id
_entity.type
_entity.pdbx_description
1 polymer ?
#
loop_
_entity_poly.entity_id
_entity_poly.type
_entity_poly.pdbx_seq_one_letter_code
_entity_poly.pdbx_strand_id
1 'polypeptide(L)'
;MTPAVSTSNIPGHTPGSLPTINLADLVREIKKASHEMMVGDKKSFPDFPGWQVGYGAFTYHISMKPVLINYVLNQEKHHKGITFREEMIQLLNDNLVPFNEEYLLT
;
A
#
# COMPACT_ATOMS: atom_id res chain seq x y z
N MET A 1 -9.36 -4.27 -21.75
CA MET A 1 -9.32 -5.71 -21.41
C MET A 1 -9.21 -5.81 -19.89
N THR A 2 -10.26 -6.29 -19.25
CA THR A 2 -10.38 -6.48 -17.80
C THR A 2 -9.76 -7.82 -17.40
N PRO A 3 -8.90 -7.90 -16.37
CA PRO A 3 -8.63 -9.18 -15.72
C PRO A 3 -9.70 -9.39 -14.63
N ALA A 4 -10.66 -10.26 -14.93
CA ALA A 4 -11.53 -10.86 -13.92
C ALA A 4 -10.76 -12.00 -13.24
N VAL A 5 -10.57 -11.92 -11.92
CA VAL A 5 -10.10 -13.06 -11.13
C VAL A 5 -11.30 -13.96 -10.86
N SER A 6 -11.37 -15.07 -11.58
CA SER A 6 -12.34 -16.14 -11.39
C SER A 6 -11.88 -17.01 -10.22
N THR A 7 -12.65 -17.06 -9.13
CA THR A 7 -12.43 -18.04 -8.07
C THR A 7 -13.13 -19.35 -8.44
N SER A 8 -12.34 -20.41 -8.53
CA SER A 8 -12.83 -21.77 -8.80
C SER A 8 -13.80 -22.22 -7.70
N ASN A 9 -15.07 -22.39 -8.06
CA ASN A 9 -16.07 -23.06 -7.22
C ASN A 9 -15.69 -24.55 -7.07
N ILE A 10 -15.18 -24.92 -5.89
CA ILE A 10 -15.15 -26.32 -5.45
C ILE A 10 -16.56 -26.63 -4.89
N PRO A 11 -17.31 -27.61 -5.41
CA PRO A 11 -18.65 -27.91 -4.93
C PRO A 11 -18.55 -28.65 -3.59
N GLY A 12 -19.01 -28.02 -2.51
CA GLY A 12 -19.13 -28.67 -1.19
C GLY A 12 -19.04 -27.78 0.05
N HIS A 13 -18.68 -26.50 -0.05
CA HIS A 13 -18.59 -25.62 1.10
C HIS A 13 -19.70 -24.56 1.11
N THR A 14 -20.45 -24.51 2.20
CA THR A 14 -21.55 -23.58 2.51
C THR A 14 -21.13 -22.12 2.25
N PRO A 15 -21.97 -21.25 1.64
CA PRO A 15 -21.66 -19.85 1.41
C PRO A 15 -21.77 -19.05 2.72
N GLY A 16 -20.75 -19.15 3.56
CA GLY A 16 -20.42 -18.14 4.56
C GLY A 16 -19.46 -17.15 3.91
N SER A 17 -19.96 -15.98 3.53
CA SER A 17 -19.20 -14.94 2.84
C SER A 17 -17.87 -14.66 3.54
N LEU A 18 -16.74 -15.00 2.91
CA LEU A 18 -15.51 -14.29 3.22
C LEU A 18 -15.81 -12.81 2.95
N PRO A 19 -15.62 -11.89 3.92
CA PRO A 19 -15.87 -10.49 3.66
C PRO A 19 -14.96 -10.08 2.51
N THR A 20 -15.57 -9.70 1.39
CA THR A 20 -14.84 -9.12 0.27
C THR A 20 -14.47 -7.71 0.71
N ILE A 21 -13.34 -7.59 1.40
CA ILE A 21 -12.87 -6.29 1.90
C ILE A 21 -12.42 -5.48 0.68
N ASN A 22 -13.03 -4.31 0.48
CA ASN A 22 -12.54 -3.35 -0.51
C ASN A 22 -11.21 -2.77 -0.03
N LEU A 23 -10.22 -2.74 -0.92
CA LEU A 23 -8.90 -2.18 -0.66
C LEU A 23 -8.96 -0.73 -0.17
N ALA A 24 -9.85 0.10 -0.73
CA ALA A 24 -10.00 1.50 -0.32
C ALA A 24 -10.48 1.61 1.14
N ASP A 25 -11.45 0.78 1.53
CA ASP A 25 -11.96 0.73 2.90
C ASP A 25 -10.87 0.25 3.86
N LEU A 26 -10.12 -0.80 3.47
CA LEU A 26 -9.00 -1.30 4.28
C LEU A 26 -7.94 -0.22 4.53
N VAL A 27 -7.50 0.47 3.47
CA VAL A 27 -6.50 1.54 3.59
C VAL A 27 -7.03 2.69 4.43
N ARG A 28 -8.31 3.05 4.27
CA ARG A 28 -8.96 4.09 5.08
C ARG A 28 -8.94 3.75 6.57
N GLU A 29 -9.32 2.51 6.94
CA GLU A 29 -9.31 2.08 8.34
C GLU A 29 -7.90 2.04 8.92
N ILE A 30 -6.91 1.57 8.15
CA ILE A 30 -5.50 1.57 8.57
C ILE A 30 -5.01 2.99 8.84
N LYS A 31 -5.26 3.92 7.90
CA LYS A 31 -4.87 5.33 8.07
C LYS A 31 -5.56 5.97 9.26
N LYS A 32 -6.86 5.69 9.46
CA LYS A 32 -7.62 6.24 10.59
C LYS A 32 -7.09 5.74 11.93
N ALA A 33 -6.97 4.43 12.11
CA ALA A 33 -6.52 3.83 13.36
C ALA A 33 -5.09 4.27 13.71
N SER A 34 -4.18 4.29 12.73
CA SER A 34 -2.81 4.77 12.95
C SER A 34 -2.75 6.28 13.19
N HIS A 35 -3.60 7.08 12.56
CA HIS A 35 -3.67 8.52 12.83
C HIS A 35 -4.09 8.80 14.28
N GLU A 36 -5.13 8.14 14.77
CA GLU A 36 -5.57 8.25 16.16
C GLU A 36 -4.45 7.86 17.14
N MET A 37 -3.72 6.78 16.85
CA MET A 37 -2.55 6.35 17.63
C MET A 37 -1.44 7.41 17.65
N MET A 38 -1.06 7.95 16.49
CA MET A 38 0.05 8.90 16.37
C MET A 38 -0.29 10.26 16.98
N VAL A 39 -1.52 10.74 16.79
CA VAL A 39 -1.98 11.99 17.42
C VAL A 39 -2.10 11.84 18.94
N GLY A 40 -2.45 10.65 19.42
CA GLY A 40 -2.49 10.32 20.85
C GLY A 40 -1.10 10.27 21.51
N ASP A 41 -0.05 9.94 20.77
CA ASP A 41 1.34 9.89 21.25
C ASP A 41 2.23 10.96 20.61
N LYS A 42 1.97 12.22 20.98
CA LYS A 42 2.78 13.37 20.52
C LYS A 42 4.24 13.33 20.98
N LYS A 43 4.58 12.50 21.98
CA LYS A 43 5.97 12.36 22.44
C LYS A 43 6.78 11.55 21.44
N SER A 44 6.21 10.47 20.92
CA SER A 44 6.86 9.64 19.90
C SER A 44 6.70 10.21 18.49
N PHE A 45 5.63 10.97 18.22
CA PHE A 45 5.31 11.52 16.90
C PHE A 45 5.05 13.04 16.94
N PRO A 46 6.03 13.87 17.34
CA PRO A 46 5.83 15.31 17.51
C PRO A 46 5.54 16.04 16.20
N ASP A 47 6.14 15.58 15.10
CA ASP A 47 6.13 16.26 13.80
C ASP A 47 5.21 15.55 12.78
N PHE A 48 4.30 14.69 13.22
CA PHE A 48 3.40 13.98 12.30
C PHE A 48 2.33 14.92 11.74
N PRO A 49 2.36 15.28 10.44
CA PRO A 49 1.41 16.23 9.85
C PRO A 49 0.08 15.56 9.46
N GLY A 50 -0.02 14.24 9.62
CA GLY A 50 -1.10 13.41 9.08
C GLY A 50 -0.66 12.57 7.88
N TRP A 51 -1.57 11.71 7.43
CA TRP A 51 -1.35 10.88 6.24
C TRP A 51 -1.61 11.67 4.96
N GLN A 52 -0.87 11.34 3.90
CA GLN A 52 -1.17 11.77 2.54
C GLN A 52 -2.62 11.39 2.15
N VAL A 53 -3.25 12.22 1.31
CA VAL A 53 -4.64 12.04 0.86
C VAL A 53 -4.80 10.75 0.06
N GLY A 54 -3.90 10.49 -0.90
CA GLY A 54 -3.94 9.33 -1.78
C GLY A 54 -3.24 8.07 -1.23
N TYR A 55 -3.36 6.97 -1.96
CA TYR A 55 -2.55 5.77 -1.72
C TYR A 55 -2.22 5.09 -3.06
N GLY A 56 -1.06 4.43 -3.11
CA GLY A 56 -0.70 3.50 -4.19
C GLY A 56 -0.85 2.06 -3.70
N ALA A 57 -1.22 1.16 -4.61
CA ALA A 57 -1.31 -0.27 -4.30
C ALA A 57 -0.83 -1.10 -5.48
N PHE A 58 0.02 -2.07 -5.19
CA PHE A 58 0.63 -2.97 -6.16
C PHE A 58 0.42 -4.41 -5.70
N THR A 59 0.11 -5.31 -6.63
CA THR A 59 -0.18 -6.72 -6.32
C THR A 59 1.05 -7.56 -6.57
N TYR A 60 1.45 -8.37 -5.57
CA TYR A 60 2.59 -9.28 -5.66
C TYR A 60 2.19 -10.71 -5.29
N HIS A 61 2.95 -11.68 -5.76
CA HIS A 61 2.79 -13.07 -5.36
C HIS A 61 3.14 -13.28 -3.88
N ILE A 62 2.48 -14.21 -3.19
CA ILE A 62 2.64 -14.46 -1.75
C ILE A 62 4.10 -14.80 -1.36
N SER A 63 4.88 -15.40 -2.25
CA SER A 63 6.30 -15.70 -2.02
C SER A 63 7.16 -14.45 -1.84
N MET A 64 6.68 -13.28 -2.28
CA MET A 64 7.39 -12.00 -2.11
C MET A 64 7.22 -11.42 -0.70
N LYS A 65 6.32 -11.97 0.13
CA LYS A 65 6.08 -11.50 1.50
C LYS A 65 7.36 -11.25 2.32
N PRO A 66 8.32 -12.18 2.43
CA PRO A 66 9.55 -11.92 3.19
C PRO A 66 10.39 -10.78 2.59
N VAL A 67 10.43 -10.66 1.26
CA VAL A 67 11.16 -9.59 0.56
C VAL A 67 10.51 -8.23 0.86
N LEU A 68 9.18 -8.15 0.79
CA LEU A 68 8.42 -6.94 1.07
C LEU A 68 8.53 -6.50 2.53
N ILE A 69 8.50 -7.45 3.48
CA ILE A 69 8.74 -7.16 4.90
C ILE A 69 10.13 -6.53 5.08
N ASN A 70 11.16 -7.15 4.51
CA ASN A 70 12.52 -6.64 4.60
C ASN A 70 12.66 -5.26 3.93
N TYR A 71 11.98 -5.04 2.80
CA TYR A 71 11.95 -3.74 2.13
C TYR A 71 11.38 -2.66 3.05
N VAL A 72 10.20 -2.87 3.66
CA VAL A 72 9.58 -1.90 4.59
C VAL A 72 10.45 -1.63 5.82
N LEU A 73 11.07 -2.67 6.40
CA LEU A 73 11.93 -2.52 7.59
C LEU A 73 13.18 -1.66 7.32
N ASN A 74 13.69 -1.68 6.09
CA ASN A 74 14.89 -0.94 5.72
C ASN A 74 14.60 0.44 5.11
N GLN A 75 13.35 0.89 5.08
CA GLN A 75 12.95 2.12 4.38
C GLN A 75 13.67 3.37 4.92
N GLU A 76 13.86 3.50 6.23
CA GLU A 76 14.58 4.63 6.82
C GLU A 76 16.02 4.74 6.28
N LYS A 77 16.69 3.60 6.06
CA LYS A 77 18.03 3.58 5.48
C LYS A 77 17.99 3.84 3.98
N HIS A 78 17.01 3.29 3.27
CA HIS A 78 16.86 3.45 1.82
C HIS A 78 16.66 4.93 1.46
N HIS A 79 15.77 5.63 2.15
CA HIS A 79 15.47 7.04 1.94
C HIS A 79 16.58 8.02 2.33
N LYS A 80 17.72 7.53 2.85
CA LYS A 80 18.95 8.35 2.97
C LYS A 80 19.66 8.53 1.63
N GLY A 81 19.40 7.67 0.65
CA GLY A 81 20.04 7.69 -0.67
C GLY A 81 19.09 7.82 -1.87
N ILE A 82 17.77 7.76 -1.65
CA ILE A 82 16.75 7.89 -2.70
C ILE A 82 15.58 8.74 -2.20
N THR A 83 15.13 9.65 -3.05
CA THR A 83 13.97 10.48 -2.75
C THR A 83 12.68 9.70 -2.97
N PHE A 84 11.61 10.13 -2.30
CA PHE A 84 10.29 9.57 -2.49
C PHE A 84 9.81 9.64 -3.96
N ARG A 85 10.15 10.72 -4.69
CA ARG A 85 9.80 10.87 -6.11
C ARG A 85 10.48 9.80 -6.97
N GLU A 86 11.78 9.60 -6.76
CA GLU A 86 12.55 8.58 -7.50
C GLU A 86 12.02 7.18 -7.22
N GLU A 87 11.73 6.87 -5.95
CA GLU A 87 11.17 5.57 -5.59
C GLU A 87 9.77 5.36 -6.18
N MET A 88 8.91 6.39 -6.18
CA MET A 88 7.59 6.32 -6.82
C MET A 88 7.71 6.02 -8.31
N ILE A 89 8.61 6.70 -9.02
CA ILE A 89 8.87 6.46 -10.44
C ILE A 89 9.35 5.03 -10.66
N GLN A 90 10.26 4.54 -9.82
CA GLN A 90 10.75 3.17 -9.89
C GLN A 90 9.62 2.15 -9.71
N LEU A 91 8.77 2.32 -8.70
CA LEU A 91 7.63 1.43 -8.44
C LEU A 91 6.64 1.41 -9.60
N LEU A 92 6.37 2.56 -10.22
CA LEU A 92 5.48 2.65 -11.39
C LEU A 92 6.08 1.94 -12.61
N ASN A 93 7.38 2.16 -12.86
CA ASN A 93 8.11 1.49 -13.94
C ASN A 93 8.16 -0.04 -13.75
N ASP A 94 8.50 -0.51 -12.54
CA ASP A 94 8.59 -1.94 -12.22
C ASP A 94 7.25 -2.67 -12.40
N ASN A 95 6.14 -1.95 -12.21
CA ASN A 95 4.78 -2.47 -12.38
C ASN A 95 4.16 -2.10 -13.74
N LEU A 96 4.94 -1.55 -14.67
CA LEU A 96 4.51 -1.16 -16.02
C LEU A 96 3.27 -0.25 -16.04
N VAL A 97 3.15 0.63 -15.05
CA VAL A 97 2.07 1.61 -14.97
C VAL A 97 2.49 2.85 -15.76
N PRO A 98 1.76 3.24 -16.83
CA PRO A 98 2.07 4.48 -17.54
C PRO A 98 1.72 5.68 -16.68
N PHE A 99 2.61 6.67 -16.64
CA PHE A 99 2.40 7.94 -15.96
C PHE A 99 3.00 9.08 -16.77
N ASN A 100 2.53 10.31 -16.53
CA ASN A 100 3.18 11.52 -16.98
C ASN A 100 3.90 12.14 -15.77
N GLU A 101 5.20 12.36 -15.91
CA GLU A 101 6.05 12.96 -14.87
C GLU A 101 5.58 14.35 -14.43
N GLU A 102 4.94 15.12 -15.31
CA GLU A 102 4.42 16.46 -15.02
C GLU A 102 3.25 16.45 -14.01
N TYR A 103 2.53 15.33 -13.93
CA TYR A 103 1.42 15.14 -13.00
C TYR A 103 1.81 14.31 -11.77
N LEU A 104 3.10 14.00 -11.61
CA LEU A 104 3.59 13.20 -10.49
C LEU A 104 3.99 14.13 -9.33
N LEU A 105 3.17 14.13 -8.26
CA LEU A 105 3.42 14.86 -7.01
C LEU A 105 3.47 16.39 -7.15
N THR A 106 2.45 16.98 -7.81
CA THR A 106 2.21 18.42 -7.83
C THR A 106 1.71 18.96 -6.50
#